data_AF-A0A168H5V8-F1
#
_entry.id   AF-A0A168H5V8-F1
#
_cell.length_a   1.000
_cell.length_b   1.000
_cell.length_c   1.000
_cell.angle_alpha   90.00
_cell.angle_beta   90.00
_cell.angle_gamma   90.00
#
_symmetry.space_group_name_H-M   'P 1'
#
loop_
_entity.id
_entity.type
_entity.pdbx_description
1 polymer ?
#
loop_
_entity_poly.entity_id
_entity_poly.type
_entity_poly.pdbx_seq_one_letter_code
_entity_poly.pdbx_strand_id
1 'polypeptide(L)'
;MTEVIQAIFVRETQIRSVPKPHVVYKVEVHAAVRNWVVWKRYSEFFKLDTQFHSIFPKQPTPTKLPPKRYFPSTFSDPEKIEERRRGLEDYLRGILSSRDDRWRLTDIWKEFLAIPTGRALDASTAYTSESWLDEYTTMADTAREIRSLINKKSTHMARNEISASHNCTVQAKKLL
;
A
#
# COMPACT_ATOMS: atom_id res chain seq x y z
N MET A 1 0.78 10.24 12.14
CA MET A 1 -0.22 11.31 11.99
C MET A 1 -1.51 10.64 11.53
N THR A 2 -2.59 10.72 12.30
CA THR A 2 -3.89 10.12 11.95
C THR A 2 -4.63 11.05 11.00
N GLU A 3 -4.90 10.59 9.78
CA GLU A 3 -5.67 11.35 8.80
C GLU A 3 -7.14 11.43 9.22
N VAL A 4 -7.66 12.64 9.45
CA VAL A 4 -9.08 12.87 9.75
C VAL A 4 -9.80 13.10 8.43
N ILE A 5 -10.68 12.17 8.06
CA ILE A 5 -11.52 12.30 6.86
C ILE A 5 -12.62 13.33 7.13
N GLN A 6 -12.72 14.35 6.27
CA GLN A 6 -13.71 15.42 6.36
C GLN A 6 -14.90 15.16 5.45
N ALA A 7 -14.66 14.64 4.24
CA ALA A 7 -15.72 14.38 3.27
C ALA A 7 -15.37 13.23 2.33
N ILE A 8 -16.41 12.57 1.82
CA ILE A 8 -16.32 11.52 0.80
C ILE A 8 -17.33 11.83 -0.30
N PHE A 9 -16.88 11.69 -1.56
CA PHE A 9 -17.70 11.86 -2.76
C PHE A 9 -17.55 10.66 -3.68
N VAL A 10 -18.61 10.30 -4.41
CA VAL A 10 -18.55 9.23 -5.42
C VAL A 10 -19.03 9.78 -6.75
N ARG A 11 -18.32 10.71 -7.36
CA ARG A 11 -18.88 11.55 -8.45
C ARG A 11 -18.94 10.86 -9.81
N GLU A 12 -18.03 9.93 -10.06
CA GLU A 12 -17.77 9.42 -11.41
C GLU A 12 -17.82 7.90 -11.43
N THR A 13 -18.25 7.35 -12.57
CA THR A 13 -18.24 5.91 -12.84
C THR A 13 -17.49 5.63 -14.12
N GLN A 14 -16.73 4.54 -14.14
CA GLN A 14 -16.00 4.11 -15.33
C GLN A 14 -16.25 2.62 -15.57
N ILE A 15 -16.35 2.23 -16.85
CA ILE A 15 -16.43 0.83 -17.24
C ILE A 15 -15.01 0.37 -17.59
N ARG A 16 -14.52 -0.66 -16.90
CA ARG A 16 -13.23 -1.30 -17.18
C ARG A 16 -13.45 -2.63 -17.87
N SER A 17 -12.70 -2.91 -18.94
CA SER A 17 -12.87 -4.11 -19.77
C SER A 17 -12.16 -5.36 -19.22
N VAL A 18 -11.09 -5.19 -18.45
CA VAL A 18 -10.22 -6.28 -17.96
C VAL A 18 -10.39 -6.47 -16.44
N PRO A 19 -10.45 -7.70 -15.90
CA PRO A 19 -10.45 -9.00 -16.60
C PRO A 19 -11.79 -9.36 -17.28
N LYS A 20 -12.89 -8.75 -16.82
CA LYS A 20 -14.21 -8.77 -17.47
C LYS A 20 -14.81 -7.37 -17.39
N PRO A 21 -15.70 -6.96 -18.32
CA PRO A 21 -16.41 -5.69 -18.23
C PRO A 21 -17.05 -5.50 -16.85
N HIS A 22 -16.63 -4.46 -16.12
CA HIS A 22 -17.14 -4.13 -14.78
C HIS A 22 -17.18 -2.63 -14.54
N VAL A 23 -18.18 -2.18 -13.77
CA VAL A 23 -18.34 -0.78 -13.38
C VAL A 23 -17.53 -0.54 -12.11
N VAL A 24 -16.66 0.46 -12.16
CA VAL A 24 -15.95 0.99 -11.02
C VAL A 24 -16.46 2.39 -10.71
N TYR A 25 -16.46 2.71 -9.42
CA TYR A 25 -16.90 3.98 -8.88
C TYR A 25 -15.67 4.72 -8.36
N LYS A 26 -15.55 5.99 -8.74
CA LYS A 26 -14.48 6.86 -8.29
C LYS A 26 -14.85 7.44 -6.93
N VAL A 27 -14.17 7.01 -5.88
CA VAL A 27 -14.37 7.50 -4.52
C VAL A 27 -13.28 8.53 -4.24
N GLU A 28 -13.68 9.78 -4.09
CA GLU A 28 -12.82 10.90 -3.73
C GLU A 28 -12.86 11.07 -2.21
N VAL A 29 -11.71 10.91 -1.56
CA VAL A 29 -11.57 11.02 -0.11
C VAL A 29 -10.88 12.34 0.18
N HIS A 30 -11.56 13.20 0.93
CA HIS A 30 -11.03 14.49 1.37
C HIS A 30 -10.69 14.40 2.85
N ALA A 31 -9.40 14.45 3.16
CA ALA A 31 -8.91 14.50 4.53
C ALA A 31 -8.34 15.89 4.85
N ALA A 32 -8.07 16.13 6.13
CA ALA A 32 -7.56 17.41 6.61
C ALA A 32 -6.21 17.82 5.97
N VAL A 33 -5.35 16.85 5.64
CA VAL A 33 -4.00 17.11 5.11
C VAL A 33 -3.94 16.94 3.59
N ARG A 34 -4.57 15.90 3.05
CA ARG A 34 -4.53 15.59 1.62
C ARG A 34 -5.81 14.95 1.13
N ASN A 35 -6.02 15.07 -0.18
CA ASN A 35 -7.11 14.43 -0.89
C ASN A 35 -6.54 13.36 -1.81
N TRP A 36 -7.25 12.24 -1.95
CA TRP A 36 -6.87 11.19 -2.90
C TRP A 36 -8.10 10.50 -3.46
N VAL A 37 -7.87 9.66 -4.46
CA VAL A 37 -8.93 8.96 -5.18
C VAL A 37 -8.68 7.47 -5.13
N VAL A 38 -9.72 6.70 -4.82
CA VAL A 38 -9.72 5.24 -4.94
C VAL A 38 -10.82 4.79 -5.89
N TRP A 39 -10.51 3.80 -6.72
CA TRP A 39 -11.47 3.19 -7.63
C TRP A 39 -11.96 1.89 -7.03
N LYS A 40 -13.27 1.77 -6.79
CA LYS A 40 -13.87 0.61 -6.14
C LYS A 40 -15.01 0.03 -6.97
N ARG A 41 -15.08 -1.29 -7.09
CA ARG A 41 -16.25 -1.98 -7.67
C ARG A 41 -17.29 -2.26 -6.60
N TYR A 42 -18.57 -2.36 -6.99
CA TYR A 42 -19.67 -2.62 -6.04
C TYR A 42 -19.43 -3.81 -5.09
N SER A 43 -18.83 -4.90 -5.57
CA SER A 43 -18.55 -6.07 -4.73
C SER A 43 -17.51 -5.82 -3.63
N GLU A 44 -16.66 -4.80 -3.76
CA GLU A 44 -15.79 -4.38 -2.65
C GLU A 44 -16.59 -3.67 -1.55
N PHE A 45 -17.58 -2.83 -1.91
CA PHE A 45 -18.48 -2.23 -0.94
C PHE A 45 -19.32 -3.29 -0.22
N PHE A 46 -19.81 -4.29 -0.96
CA PHE A 46 -20.53 -5.41 -0.38
C PHE A 46 -19.66 -6.23 0.58
N LYS A 47 -18.38 -6.44 0.23
CA LYS A 47 -17.41 -7.10 1.11
C LYS A 47 -17.20 -6.29 2.40
N LEU A 48 -17.02 -4.98 2.29
CA LEU A 48 -16.89 -4.07 3.43
C LEU A 48 -18.10 -4.15 4.36
N ASP A 49 -19.32 -4.04 3.82
CA ASP A 49 -20.55 -4.11 4.60
C ASP A 49 -20.71 -5.49 5.27
N THR A 50 -20.41 -6.57 4.56
CA THR A 50 -20.43 -7.93 5.13
C THR A 50 -19.44 -8.08 6.29
N GLN A 51 -18.23 -7.53 6.16
CA GLN A 51 -17.23 -7.54 7.22
C GLN A 51 -17.68 -6.72 8.43
N PHE A 52 -18.32 -5.56 8.21
CA PHE A 52 -18.91 -4.79 9.31
C PHE A 52 -20.00 -5.57 10.06
N HIS A 53 -20.89 -6.27 9.34
CA HIS A 53 -21.89 -7.13 9.98
C HIS A 53 -21.27 -8.31 10.73
N SER A 54 -20.13 -8.83 10.26
CA SER A 54 -19.38 -9.88 10.97
C SER A 54 -18.75 -9.38 12.26
N ILE A 55 -18.20 -8.15 12.26
CA ILE A 55 -17.53 -7.57 13.44
C ILE A 55 -18.57 -7.03 14.44
N PHE A 56 -19.67 -6.47 13.94
CA PHE A 56 -20.71 -5.81 14.73
C PHE A 56 -22.10 -6.43 14.45
N PRO A 57 -22.36 -7.69 14.82
CA PRO A 57 -23.60 -8.38 14.45
C PRO A 57 -24.87 -7.78 15.07
N LYS A 58 -24.74 -7.03 16.18
CA LYS A 58 -25.86 -6.40 16.89
C LYS A 58 -26.07 -4.93 16.52
N GLN A 59 -25.20 -4.34 15.71
CA GLN A 59 -25.31 -2.94 15.28
C GLN A 59 -25.16 -2.85 13.76
N PRO A 60 -26.26 -2.63 13.03
CA PRO A 60 -26.21 -2.43 11.58
C PRO A 60 -25.53 -1.10 11.23
N THR A 61 -25.00 -1.01 10.01
CA THR A 61 -24.45 0.23 9.48
C THR A 61 -25.51 1.34 9.45
N PRO A 62 -25.12 2.63 9.63
CA PRO A 62 -26.07 3.76 9.71
C PRO A 62 -26.95 3.90 8.48
N THR A 63 -26.38 3.61 7.31
CA THR A 63 -27.07 3.62 6.02
C THR A 63 -26.97 2.24 5.40
N LYS A 64 -28.05 1.75 4.80
CA LYS A 64 -28.05 0.45 4.12
C LYS A 64 -27.35 0.54 2.77
N LEU A 65 -26.58 -0.50 2.44
CA LEU A 65 -25.97 -0.62 1.12
C LEU A 65 -27.07 -0.82 0.05
N PRO A 66 -26.98 -0.16 -1.12
CA PRO A 66 -27.93 -0.40 -2.21
C PRO A 66 -27.91 -1.88 -2.64
N PRO A 67 -29.07 -2.50 -2.91
CA PRO A 67 -29.15 -3.94 -3.11
C PRO A 67 -28.40 -4.42 -4.35
N LYS A 68 -27.86 -5.64 -4.23
CA LYS A 68 -27.24 -6.34 -5.36
C LYS A 68 -28.34 -6.76 -6.34
N ARG A 69 -28.28 -6.25 -7.56
CA ARG A 69 -29.19 -6.66 -8.65
C ARG A 69 -28.53 -7.75 -9.47
N TYR A 70 -29.20 -8.90 -9.61
CA TYR A 70 -28.64 -10.09 -10.28
C TYR A 70 -28.96 -10.14 -11.79
N PHE A 71 -30.05 -9.51 -12.26
CA PHE A 71 -30.44 -9.45 -13.68
C PHE A 71 -31.36 -8.23 -13.95
N PRO A 72 -31.37 -7.62 -15.16
CA PRO A 72 -30.43 -7.77 -16.28
C PRO A 72 -29.22 -6.83 -16.14
N SER A 73 -28.25 -6.98 -17.05
CA SER A 73 -26.95 -6.28 -17.12
C SER A 73 -27.00 -4.83 -16.62
N THR A 74 -26.38 -4.55 -15.46
CA THR A 74 -26.27 -3.17 -14.93
C THR A 74 -25.50 -2.25 -15.88
N PHE A 75 -24.69 -2.80 -16.80
CA PHE A 75 -23.93 -2.02 -17.80
C PHE A 75 -24.79 -1.32 -18.84
N SER A 76 -25.99 -1.86 -19.10
CA SER A 76 -26.81 -1.40 -20.22
C SER A 76 -27.69 -0.21 -19.87
N ASP A 77 -27.78 0.16 -18.59
CA ASP A 77 -28.69 1.19 -18.11
C ASP A 77 -27.95 2.25 -17.27
N PRO A 78 -27.68 3.43 -17.86
CA PRO A 78 -26.96 4.51 -17.18
C PRO A 78 -27.72 5.06 -15.97
N GLU A 79 -29.05 5.05 -15.98
CA GLU A 79 -29.85 5.53 -14.83
C GLU A 79 -29.66 4.62 -13.61
N LYS A 80 -29.57 3.30 -13.83
CA LYS A 80 -29.32 2.33 -12.75
C LYS A 80 -27.91 2.45 -12.19
N ILE A 81 -26.92 2.75 -13.03
CA ILE A 81 -25.55 3.00 -12.58
C ILE A 81 -25.52 4.25 -11.69
N GLU A 82 -26.22 5.30 -12.11
CA GLU A 82 -26.31 6.57 -11.38
C GLU A 82 -27.08 6.43 -10.05
N GLU A 83 -28.21 5.71 -10.04
CA GLU A 83 -28.94 5.35 -8.82
C GLU A 83 -28.03 4.64 -7.82
N ARG A 84 -27.27 3.64 -8.30
CA ARG A 84 -26.32 2.90 -7.47
C ARG A 84 -25.17 3.79 -7.01
N ARG A 85 -24.64 4.67 -7.87
CA ARG A 85 -23.57 5.63 -7.52
C ARG A 85 -23.99 6.52 -6.35
N ARG A 86 -25.20 7.11 -6.42
CA ARG A 86 -25.77 7.92 -5.33
C ARG A 86 -25.94 7.11 -4.04
N GLY A 87 -26.51 5.91 -4.12
CA GLY A 87 -26.68 5.05 -2.95
C GLY A 87 -25.36 4.64 -2.29
N LEU A 88 -24.28 4.45 -3.07
CA LEU A 88 -22.94 4.18 -2.53
C LEU A 88 -22.32 5.42 -1.86
N GLU A 89 -22.55 6.61 -2.42
CA GLU A 89 -22.14 7.87 -1.81
C GLU A 89 -22.83 8.09 -0.46
N ASP A 90 -24.16 7.91 -0.42
CA ASP A 90 -24.96 8.04 0.81
C ASP A 90 -24.57 7.01 1.86
N TYR A 91 -24.22 5.79 1.44
CA TYR A 91 -23.71 4.74 2.31
C TYR A 91 -22.40 5.16 2.99
N LEU A 92 -21.39 5.60 2.22
CA LEU A 92 -20.11 6.02 2.78
C LEU A 92 -20.25 7.27 3.65
N ARG A 93 -21.07 8.24 3.21
CA ARG A 93 -21.33 9.46 3.99
C ARG A 93 -22.07 9.18 5.28
N GLY A 94 -23.04 8.26 5.29
CA GLY A 94 -23.74 7.85 6.50
C GLY A 94 -22.80 7.23 7.53
N ILE A 95 -21.85 6.42 7.09
CA ILE A 95 -20.78 5.90 7.97
C ILE A 95 -19.88 7.03 8.46
N LEU A 96 -19.55 8.01 7.60
CA LEU A 96 -18.70 9.14 7.96
C LEU A 96 -19.37 10.09 8.97
N SER A 97 -20.66 10.36 8.82
CA SER A 97 -21.42 11.32 9.66
C SER A 97 -22.04 10.69 10.91
N SER A 98 -22.03 9.36 11.02
CA SER A 98 -22.54 8.66 12.20
C SER A 98 -21.87 9.13 13.49
N ARG A 99 -22.68 9.29 14.54
CA ARG A 99 -22.17 9.58 15.90
C ARG A 99 -21.33 8.45 16.45
N ASP A 100 -21.67 7.22 16.08
CA ASP A 100 -20.92 6.03 16.42
C ASP A 100 -19.80 5.82 15.39
N ASP A 101 -18.56 5.85 15.88
CA ASP A 101 -17.34 5.85 15.10
C ASP A 101 -16.70 4.47 14.93
N ARG A 102 -17.28 3.41 15.52
CA ARG A 102 -16.71 2.06 15.52
C ARG A 102 -16.30 1.57 14.14
N TRP A 103 -17.10 1.85 13.12
CA TRP A 103 -16.82 1.45 11.74
C TRP A 103 -15.60 2.17 11.19
N ARG A 104 -15.47 3.47 11.49
CA ARG A 104 -14.35 4.33 11.05
C ARG A 104 -13.03 3.96 11.73
N LEU A 105 -13.08 3.40 12.94
CA LEU A 105 -11.90 2.99 13.68
C LEU A 105 -11.30 1.67 13.19
N THR A 106 -12.09 0.84 12.51
CA THR A 106 -11.63 -0.45 11.99
C THR A 106 -10.57 -0.32 10.89
N ASP A 107 -9.69 -1.30 10.79
CA ASP A 107 -8.66 -1.32 9.74
C ASP A 107 -9.25 -1.62 8.36
N ILE A 108 -10.35 -2.37 8.28
CA ILE A 108 -11.07 -2.63 7.02
C ILE A 108 -11.61 -1.34 6.37
N TRP A 109 -12.02 -0.34 7.17
CA TRP A 109 -12.43 0.97 6.67
C TRP A 109 -11.24 1.76 6.12
N LYS A 110 -10.12 1.74 6.85
CA LYS A 110 -8.88 2.40 6.45
C LYS A 110 -8.33 1.80 5.16
N GLU A 111 -8.29 0.47 5.07
CA GLU A 111 -7.85 -0.27 3.87
C GLU A 111 -8.79 0.01 2.68
N PHE A 112 -10.11 -0.02 2.89
CA PHE A 112 -11.08 0.24 1.84
C PHE A 112 -10.90 1.64 1.22
N LEU A 113 -10.71 2.66 2.05
CA LEU A 113 -10.47 4.01 1.59
C LEU A 113 -9.01 4.29 1.22
N ALA A 114 -8.12 3.30 1.32
CA ALA A 114 -6.67 3.46 1.21
C ALA A 114 -6.15 4.65 2.06
N ILE A 115 -6.70 4.82 3.27
CA ILE A 115 -6.23 5.84 4.21
C ILE A 115 -4.78 5.54 4.47
N PRO A 116 -3.87 6.51 4.25
CA PRO A 116 -2.47 6.34 4.55
C PRO A 116 -2.25 6.29 6.06
N THR A 117 -2.53 5.14 6.66
CA THR A 117 -1.94 4.76 7.92
C THR A 117 -0.45 4.72 7.66
N GLY A 118 0.37 5.37 8.50
CA GLY A 118 1.83 5.47 8.33
C GLY A 118 2.62 4.14 8.27
N ARG A 119 1.93 3.01 8.04
CA ARG A 119 2.44 1.70 7.67
C ARG A 119 1.76 1.22 6.39
N ALA A 120 2.36 1.58 5.27
CA ALA A 120 2.39 0.77 4.06
C ALA A 120 3.53 1.34 3.18
N LEU A 121 4.76 1.23 3.69
CA LEU A 121 5.92 1.21 2.81
C LEU A 121 5.94 -0.21 2.25
N ASP A 122 5.92 -0.34 0.93
CA ASP A 122 6.18 -1.61 0.25
C ASP A 122 7.41 -2.25 0.91
N ALA A 123 7.26 -3.45 1.46
CA ALA A 123 8.37 -4.13 2.17
C ALA A 123 9.60 -4.32 1.26
N SER A 124 9.41 -4.26 -0.06
CA SER A 124 10.46 -4.29 -1.09
C SER A 124 11.23 -2.98 -1.26
N THR A 125 10.73 -1.85 -0.75
CA THR A 125 11.37 -0.52 -0.86
C THR A 125 11.66 0.12 0.50
N ALA A 126 11.30 -0.54 1.59
CA ALA A 126 11.60 -0.07 2.93
C ALA A 126 13.09 -0.27 3.23
N TYR A 127 13.87 0.82 3.13
CA TYR A 127 15.22 0.88 3.69
C TYR A 127 15.10 0.86 5.22
N THR A 128 15.17 -0.34 5.80
CA THR A 128 15.05 -0.53 7.26
C THR A 128 16.38 -0.27 7.95
N SER A 129 16.33 0.04 9.25
CA SER A 129 17.55 0.12 10.06
C SER A 129 18.33 -1.20 10.08
N GLU A 130 17.65 -2.34 9.96
CA GLU A 130 18.29 -3.65 9.82
C GLU A 130 19.03 -3.77 8.49
N SER A 131 18.41 -3.39 7.36
CA SER A 131 19.08 -3.37 6.06
C SER A 131 20.26 -2.42 6.01
N TRP A 132 20.17 -1.26 6.68
CA TRP A 132 21.27 -0.30 6.80
C TRP A 132 22.42 -0.87 7.66
N LEU A 133 22.12 -1.58 8.75
CA LEU A 133 23.14 -2.22 9.59
C LEU A 133 23.85 -3.36 8.84
N ASP A 134 23.13 -4.16 8.07
CA ASP A 134 23.70 -5.19 7.21
C ASP A 134 24.60 -4.57 6.11
N GLU A 135 24.17 -3.48 5.49
CA GLU A 135 24.99 -2.74 4.53
C GLU A 135 26.24 -2.11 5.19
N TYR A 136 26.10 -1.57 6.39
CA TYR A 136 27.23 -1.01 7.13
C TYR A 136 28.26 -2.08 7.52
N THR A 137 27.79 -3.23 8.01
CA THR A 137 28.68 -4.34 8.41
C THR A 137 29.42 -4.92 7.21
N THR A 138 28.72 -5.14 6.08
CA THR A 138 29.37 -5.59 4.84
C THR A 138 30.41 -4.59 4.35
N MET A 139 30.12 -3.29 4.36
CA MET A 139 31.09 -2.25 4.02
C MET A 139 32.29 -2.21 4.98
N ALA A 140 32.07 -2.43 6.27
CA ALA A 140 33.14 -2.48 7.27
C ALA A 140 34.07 -3.70 7.07
N ASP A 141 33.50 -4.84 6.70
CA ASP A 141 34.24 -6.07 6.45
C ASP A 141 35.04 -6.03 5.15
N THR A 142 34.47 -5.51 4.06
CA THR A 142 35.22 -5.29 2.81
C THR A 142 36.41 -4.34 3.04
N ALA A 143 36.20 -3.25 3.78
CA ALA A 143 37.27 -2.33 4.14
C ALA A 143 38.38 -3.00 4.99
N ARG A 144 38.01 -3.91 5.90
CA ARG A 144 38.97 -4.70 6.69
C ARG A 144 39.75 -5.68 5.81
N GLU A 145 39.09 -6.32 4.85
CA GLU A 145 39.73 -7.27 3.93
C GLU A 145 40.71 -6.58 2.99
N ILE A 146 40.35 -5.42 2.42
CA ILE A 146 41.25 -4.61 1.59
C ILE A 146 42.51 -4.22 2.38
N ARG A 147 42.38 -3.77 3.64
CA ARG A 147 43.53 -3.45 4.51
C ARG A 147 44.43 -4.67 4.74
N SER A 148 43.83 -5.85 4.97
CA SER A 148 44.57 -7.11 5.11
C SER A 148 45.36 -7.45 3.85
N LEU A 149 44.76 -7.32 2.67
CA LEU A 149 45.41 -7.57 1.38
C LEU A 149 46.55 -6.59 1.10
N ILE A 150 46.40 -5.31 1.48
CA ILE A 150 47.47 -4.32 1.39
C ILE A 150 48.64 -4.69 2.32
N ASN A 151 48.38 -5.10 3.55
CA ASN A 151 49.42 -5.54 4.50
C ASN A 151 50.15 -6.82 4.02
N LYS A 152 49.39 -7.79 3.49
CA LYS A 152 49.96 -9.01 2.88
C LYS A 152 50.82 -8.68 1.67
N LYS A 153 50.36 -7.78 0.80
CA LYS A 153 51.13 -7.28 -0.35
C LYS A 153 52.47 -6.71 0.09
N SER A 154 52.49 -5.81 1.09
CA SER A 154 53.72 -5.22 1.63
C SER A 154 54.68 -6.29 2.14
N THR A 155 54.15 -7.31 2.82
CA THR A 155 54.94 -8.47 3.28
C THR A 155 55.53 -9.27 2.13
N HIS A 156 54.74 -9.59 1.09
CA HIS A 156 55.22 -10.33 -0.09
C HIS A 156 56.26 -9.52 -0.89
N MET A 157 56.11 -8.19 -0.98
CA MET A 157 57.13 -7.33 -1.58
C MET A 157 58.44 -7.35 -0.81
N ALA A 158 58.40 -7.30 0.53
CA ALA A 158 59.60 -7.41 1.36
C ALA A 158 60.33 -8.75 1.20
N ARG A 159 59.60 -9.81 0.83
CA ARG A 159 60.14 -11.16 0.56
C ARG A 159 60.55 -11.39 -0.90
N ASN A 160 60.46 -10.37 -1.75
CA ASN A 160 60.73 -10.47 -3.18
C ASN A 160 59.81 -11.46 -3.94
N GLU A 161 58.63 -11.74 -3.39
CA GLU A 161 57.61 -12.63 -3.97
C GLU A 161 56.67 -11.83 -4.88
N ILE A 162 57.16 -11.47 -6.07
CA ILE A 162 56.49 -10.54 -7.00
C ILE A 162 55.10 -11.04 -7.42
N SER A 163 54.98 -12.31 -7.78
CA SER A 163 53.71 -12.91 -8.23
C SER A 163 52.63 -12.90 -7.13
N ALA A 164 53.01 -13.15 -5.87
CA ALA A 164 52.10 -13.14 -4.73
C ALA A 164 51.63 -11.72 -4.40
N SER A 165 52.54 -10.74 -4.44
CA SER A 165 52.21 -9.31 -4.27
C SER A 165 51.23 -8.80 -5.35
N HIS A 166 51.43 -9.22 -6.60
CA HIS A 166 50.51 -8.88 -7.70
C HIS A 166 49.13 -9.50 -7.47
N ASN A 167 49.06 -10.76 -7.02
CA ASN A 167 47.80 -11.43 -6.71
C ASN A 167 47.02 -10.69 -5.60
N CYS A 168 47.67 -10.30 -4.50
CA CYS A 168 47.03 -9.49 -3.45
C CYS A 168 46.49 -8.15 -3.99
N THR A 169 47.21 -7.51 -4.91
CA THR A 169 46.74 -6.27 -5.56
C THR A 169 45.49 -6.50 -6.41
N VAL A 170 45.45 -7.60 -7.17
CA VAL A 170 44.28 -7.96 -7.99
C VAL A 170 43.08 -8.29 -7.10
N GLN A 171 43.29 -9.03 -6.01
CA GLN A 171 42.23 -9.36 -5.06
C GLN A 171 41.66 -8.11 -4.38
N ALA A 172 42.51 -7.17 -3.95
CA ALA A 172 42.03 -5.93 -3.32
C ALA A 172 41.21 -5.08 -4.30
N LYS A 173 41.60 -5.03 -5.58
CA LYS A 173 40.85 -4.32 -6.63
C LYS A 173 39.49 -4.96 -6.96
N LYS A 174 39.29 -6.25 -6.69
CA LYS A 174 38.00 -6.92 -6.91
C LYS A 174 36.96 -6.62 -5.83
N LEU A 175 37.40 -6.11 -4.68
CA LEU A 175 36.54 -5.76 -3.54
C LEU A 175 36.15 -4.27 -3.52
N LEU A 176 36.65 -3.48 -4.49
CA LEU A 176 36.26 -2.09 -4.78
C LEU A 176 35.18 -2.08 -5.86
#